data_AF-A0A8S3XBU6-F1
#
_entry.id   AF-A0A8S3XBU6-F1
#
_cell.length_a   1.000
_cell.length_b   1.000
_cell.length_c   1.000
_cell.angle_alpha   90.00
_cell.angle_beta   90.00
_cell.angle_gamma   90.00
#
_symmetry.space_group_name_H-M   'P 1'
#
loop_
_entity.id
_entity.type
_entity.pdbx_description
1 polymer ?
#
loop_
_entity_poly.entity_id
_entity_poly.type
_entity_poly.pdbx_seq_one_letter_code
_entity_poly.pdbx_strand_id
1 'polypeptide(L)'
;MKEKQSSAPVIPFERVNERVAAATGISLRTVARITNEGKLAEESSSKIVTPGKKRKTRKDKIVMDNFDIGVLRRKIHEFYSCKKEIPTVNKLLRLLKEEIGFTGSREILRQHIKKIGFRYKKTKSNRKVLMELNDITAWRALYLQTIKRNDETEKLPVVYLDETYIHSGHTAGKCWQDDDEEEYTRPQLLEIVNRYKPEPVYAVDAILKGLGHKISRLPPYHCDLNPIEMIWASMKHKVAEVNIGKPANQMPEMVQEAFNSIPVEEWRNHCAHVKKHEEEYRSKDGYLDAPFIVELCSESEESSDEDSQDESDEEFNSIEPLAIVHAEHNYSKKI
;
A
#
# COMPACT_ATOMS: atom_id res chain seq x y z
N MET A 1 55.20 10.64 -32.50
CA MET A 1 55.46 11.21 -33.84
C MET A 1 56.58 12.26 -33.89
N LYS A 2 56.91 12.98 -32.81
CA LYS A 2 58.01 13.98 -32.81
C LYS A 2 59.42 13.38 -32.59
N GLU A 3 59.57 12.38 -31.71
CA GLU A 3 60.87 11.75 -31.40
C GLU A 3 61.41 10.82 -32.51
N LYS A 4 60.62 10.46 -33.51
CA LYS A 4 61.07 9.63 -34.64
C LYS A 4 61.84 10.44 -35.68
N GLN A 5 61.71 11.77 -35.65
CA GLN A 5 62.36 12.70 -36.58
C GLN A 5 63.62 13.34 -35.97
N SER A 6 63.75 13.39 -34.64
CA SER A 6 64.95 13.81 -33.94
C SER A 6 65.75 12.58 -33.52
N SER A 7 67.03 12.49 -33.90
CA SER A 7 67.97 11.42 -33.47
C SER A 7 68.20 11.36 -31.93
N ALA A 8 67.47 12.16 -31.15
CA ALA A 8 67.58 12.28 -29.71
C ALA A 8 66.17 12.36 -29.07
N PRO A 9 65.99 11.85 -27.85
CA PRO A 9 64.73 11.93 -27.12
C PRO A 9 64.38 13.39 -26.78
N VAL A 10 63.10 13.75 -26.93
CA VAL A 10 62.62 15.13 -26.67
C VAL A 10 62.58 15.41 -25.15
N ILE A 11 62.39 14.36 -24.35
CA ILE A 11 62.50 14.40 -22.89
C ILE A 11 63.52 13.32 -22.49
N PRO A 12 64.55 13.65 -21.68
CA PRO A 12 65.56 12.69 -21.25
C PRO A 12 64.97 11.44 -20.59
N PHE A 13 65.60 10.28 -20.81
CA PHE A 13 65.09 8.99 -20.33
C PHE A 13 65.02 8.91 -18.81
N GLU A 14 65.88 9.64 -18.11
CA GLU A 14 65.94 9.73 -16.65
C GLU A 14 64.68 10.38 -16.06
N ARG A 15 63.98 11.21 -16.86
CA ARG A 15 62.78 11.95 -16.43
C ARG A 15 61.50 11.17 -16.74
N VAL A 16 61.41 9.96 -16.19
CA VAL A 16 60.33 9.00 -16.44
C VAL A 16 58.93 9.60 -16.25
N ASN A 17 58.70 10.34 -15.16
CA ASN A 17 57.39 10.95 -14.87
C ASN A 17 56.99 12.03 -15.90
N GLU A 18 57.95 12.81 -16.41
CA GLU A 18 57.71 13.83 -17.45
C GLU A 18 57.34 13.19 -18.78
N ARG A 19 57.99 12.07 -19.12
CA ARG A 19 57.68 11.29 -20.32
C ARG A 19 56.28 10.69 -20.25
N VAL A 20 55.92 10.10 -19.11
CA VAL A 20 54.58 9.53 -18.89
C VAL A 20 53.51 10.62 -18.94
N ALA A 21 53.75 11.78 -18.33
CA ALA A 21 52.83 12.92 -18.39
C ALA A 21 52.62 13.40 -19.83
N ALA A 22 53.70 13.58 -20.60
CA ALA A 22 53.65 14.00 -22.00
C ALA A 22 52.98 12.96 -22.91
N ALA A 23 53.17 11.66 -22.66
CA ALA A 23 52.58 10.58 -23.45
C ALA A 23 51.10 10.35 -23.15
N THR A 24 50.68 10.51 -21.89
CA THR A 24 49.29 10.27 -21.44
C THR A 24 48.41 11.52 -21.46
N GLY A 25 49.01 12.71 -21.58
CA GLY A 25 48.31 14.00 -21.49
C GLY A 25 47.83 14.36 -20.08
N ILE A 26 48.26 13.60 -19.06
CA ILE A 26 47.91 13.81 -17.66
C ILE A 26 48.94 14.73 -17.00
N SER A 27 48.51 15.57 -16.06
CA SER A 27 49.42 16.48 -15.36
C SER A 27 50.57 15.73 -14.66
N LEU A 28 51.77 16.32 -14.71
CA LEU A 28 52.95 15.78 -14.02
C LEU A 28 52.68 15.53 -12.52
N ARG A 29 51.91 16.42 -11.88
CA ARG A 29 51.51 16.30 -10.47
C ARG A 29 50.68 15.05 -10.21
N THR A 30 49.77 14.69 -11.11
CA THR A 30 48.96 13.48 -10.99
C THR A 30 49.81 12.23 -11.20
N VAL A 31 50.70 12.23 -12.20
CA VAL A 31 51.63 11.11 -12.44
C VAL A 31 52.53 10.91 -11.22
N ALA A 32 53.15 11.96 -10.70
CA ALA A 32 53.99 11.89 -9.50
C ALA A 32 53.21 11.40 -8.28
N ARG A 33 51.96 11.84 -8.08
CA ARG A 33 51.10 11.35 -6.99
C ARG A 33 50.84 9.85 -7.10
N ILE A 34 50.45 9.36 -8.28
CA ILE A 34 50.17 7.93 -8.51
C ILE A 34 51.45 7.09 -8.36
N THR A 35 52.58 7.56 -8.88
CA THR A 35 53.87 6.87 -8.72
C THR A 35 54.27 6.75 -7.25
N ASN A 36 54.06 7.82 -6.45
CA ASN A 36 54.33 7.78 -5.00
C ASN A 36 53.35 6.88 -4.24
N GLU A 37 52.06 6.89 -4.60
CA GLU A 37 51.05 5.96 -4.05
C GLU A 37 51.44 4.49 -4.35
N GLY A 38 51.99 4.23 -5.54
CA GLY A 38 52.48 2.89 -5.91
C GLY A 38 53.69 2.44 -5.10
N LYS A 39 54.68 3.32 -4.91
CA LYS A 39 55.86 3.01 -4.07
C LYS A 39 55.48 2.70 -2.62
N LEU A 40 54.63 3.53 -2.02
CA LEU A 40 54.13 3.31 -0.66
C LEU A 40 53.33 2.01 -0.53
N ALA A 41 52.57 1.66 -1.58
CA ALA A 41 51.81 0.43 -1.62
C ALA A 41 52.72 -0.81 -1.71
N GLU A 42 53.79 -0.74 -2.51
CA GLU A 42 54.82 -1.77 -2.64
C GLU A 42 55.59 -1.98 -1.33
N GLU A 43 56.05 -0.89 -0.68
CA GLU A 43 56.71 -0.93 0.62
C GLU A 43 55.82 -1.54 1.72
N SER A 44 54.51 -1.29 1.66
CA SER A 44 53.54 -1.78 2.65
C SER A 44 52.88 -3.11 2.28
N SER A 45 53.31 -3.79 1.19
CA SER A 45 52.67 -4.99 0.62
C SER A 45 51.14 -4.85 0.43
N SER A 46 50.67 -3.63 0.15
CA SER A 46 49.26 -3.31 -0.02
C SER A 46 48.93 -3.03 -1.49
N LYS A 47 47.66 -3.16 -1.89
CA LYS A 47 47.23 -2.93 -3.29
C LYS A 47 46.81 -1.46 -3.49
N ILE A 48 47.24 -0.85 -4.60
CA ILE A 48 46.75 0.47 -5.03
C ILE A 48 45.23 0.39 -5.24
N VAL A 49 44.48 1.27 -4.60
CA VAL A 49 43.02 1.34 -4.73
C VAL A 49 42.64 2.35 -5.80
N THR A 50 41.73 1.96 -6.70
CA THR A 50 41.22 2.85 -7.76
C THR A 50 40.63 4.15 -7.19
N PRO A 51 40.99 5.33 -7.73
CA PRO A 51 40.42 6.61 -7.30
C PRO A 51 38.89 6.60 -7.40
N GLY A 52 38.19 6.89 -6.31
CA GLY A 52 36.73 7.07 -6.28
C GLY A 52 35.92 6.00 -5.52
N LYS A 53 36.51 4.89 -5.10
CA LYS A 53 35.80 3.79 -4.41
C LYS A 53 35.23 4.17 -3.03
N LYS A 54 35.68 5.28 -2.43
CA LYS A 54 35.22 5.81 -1.14
C LYS A 54 34.86 7.29 -1.23
N ARG A 55 33.93 7.67 -2.13
CA ARG A 55 33.40 9.05 -2.15
C ARG A 55 32.55 9.25 -0.89
N LYS A 56 32.88 10.26 -0.06
CA LYS A 56 32.05 10.63 1.10
C LYS A 56 30.65 10.97 0.60
N THR A 57 29.64 10.21 1.01
CA THR A 57 28.23 10.52 0.77
C THR A 57 27.78 11.62 1.73
N ARG A 58 26.77 12.42 1.33
CA ARG A 58 26.15 13.40 2.24
C ARG A 58 25.59 12.67 3.45
N LYS A 59 25.90 13.15 4.66
CA LYS A 59 25.45 12.55 5.93
C LYS A 59 23.98 12.86 6.21
N ASP A 60 23.49 14.01 5.76
CA ASP A 60 22.15 14.50 6.09
C ASP A 60 21.13 13.94 5.10
N LYS A 61 20.73 12.69 5.31
CA LYS A 61 19.48 12.20 4.72
C LYS A 61 18.36 12.79 5.56
N ILE A 62 17.53 13.64 4.95
CA ILE A 62 16.26 14.06 5.56
C ILE A 62 15.39 12.81 5.65
N VAL A 63 15.34 12.22 6.83
CA VAL A 63 14.53 11.05 7.15
C VAL A 63 13.26 11.54 7.82
N MET A 64 12.12 11.15 7.27
CA MET A 64 10.83 11.31 7.94
C MET A 64 10.70 10.21 8.99
N ASP A 65 10.20 10.55 10.17
CA ASP A 65 9.90 9.58 11.21
C ASP A 65 8.61 8.78 10.87
N ASN A 66 8.26 7.82 11.72
CA ASN A 66 7.05 7.00 11.50
C ASN A 66 5.77 7.83 11.59
N PHE A 67 5.78 8.91 12.38
CA PHE A 67 4.63 9.79 12.55
C PHE A 67 4.37 10.60 11.27
N ASP A 68 5.40 11.25 10.73
CA ASP A 68 5.39 11.99 9.47
C ASP A 68 5.00 11.10 8.29
N ILE A 69 5.46 9.84 8.29
CA ILE A 69 5.04 8.83 7.31
C ILE A 69 3.53 8.59 7.38
N GLY A 70 2.98 8.48 8.59
CA GLY A 70 1.54 8.37 8.82
C GLY A 70 0.77 9.60 8.34
N VAL A 71 1.25 10.81 8.66
CA VAL A 71 0.67 12.07 8.19
C VAL A 71 0.66 12.13 6.66
N LEU A 72 1.79 11.83 6.02
CA LEU A 72 1.90 11.80 4.55
C LEU A 72 0.90 10.83 3.92
N ARG A 73 0.77 9.62 4.48
CA ARG A 73 -0.18 8.61 3.99
C ARG A 73 -1.62 9.13 4.10
N ARG A 74 -2.02 9.64 5.27
CA ARG A 74 -3.35 10.23 5.47
C ARG A 74 -3.65 11.37 4.49
N LYS A 75 -2.69 12.28 4.30
CA LYS A 75 -2.84 13.41 3.36
C LYS A 75 -3.00 12.93 1.92
N ILE A 76 -2.25 11.91 1.49
CA ILE A 76 -2.44 11.29 0.18
C ILE A 76 -3.88 10.76 0.03
N HIS A 77 -4.45 10.12 1.05
CA HIS A 77 -5.82 9.62 1.01
C HIS A 77 -6.87 10.74 1.05
N GLU A 78 -6.65 11.80 1.83
CA GLU A 78 -7.52 12.99 1.91
C GLU A 78 -7.73 13.64 0.52
N PHE A 79 -6.70 13.65 -0.33
CA PHE A 79 -6.83 14.14 -1.71
C PHE A 79 -7.89 13.40 -2.51
N TYR A 80 -8.03 12.09 -2.29
CA TYR A 80 -9.02 11.26 -2.96
C TYR A 80 -10.39 11.34 -2.29
N SER A 81 -10.45 11.27 -0.94
CA SER A 81 -11.71 11.28 -0.20
C SER A 81 -12.41 12.63 -0.22
N CYS A 82 -11.70 13.69 0.15
CA CYS A 82 -12.29 15.00 0.41
C CYS A 82 -12.17 15.90 -0.82
N LYS A 83 -10.96 15.97 -1.41
CA LYS A 83 -10.68 16.90 -2.51
C LYS A 83 -11.08 16.34 -3.88
N LYS A 84 -11.32 15.02 -4.00
CA LYS A 84 -11.62 14.31 -5.26
C LYS A 84 -10.63 14.64 -6.39
N GLU A 85 -9.37 14.89 -6.03
CA GLU A 85 -8.30 15.28 -6.94
C GLU A 85 -7.12 14.30 -6.90
N ILE A 86 -6.38 14.18 -7.99
CA ILE A 86 -5.16 13.37 -8.01
C ILE A 86 -4.04 14.13 -7.28
N PRO A 87 -3.47 13.57 -6.19
CA PRO A 87 -2.36 14.19 -5.47
C PRO A 87 -1.11 14.22 -6.35
N THR A 88 -0.54 15.40 -6.54
CA THR A 88 0.78 15.56 -7.16
C THR A 88 1.84 15.79 -6.08
N VAL A 89 3.09 15.41 -6.36
CA VAL A 89 4.20 15.61 -5.39
C VAL A 89 4.34 17.08 -4.99
N ASN A 90 4.08 18.02 -5.91
CA ASN A 90 4.14 19.45 -5.59
C ASN A 90 3.01 19.89 -4.65
N LYS A 91 1.77 19.40 -4.88
CA LYS A 91 0.62 19.69 -4.01
C LYS A 91 0.86 19.13 -2.60
N LEU A 92 1.36 17.90 -2.51
CA LEU A 92 1.74 17.29 -1.23
C LEU A 92 2.88 18.05 -0.55
N LEU A 93 3.90 18.47 -1.30
CA LEU A 93 5.03 19.22 -0.74
C LEU A 93 4.60 20.54 -0.12
N ARG A 94 3.67 21.27 -0.76
CA ARG A 94 3.15 22.53 -0.22
C ARG A 94 2.42 22.29 1.11
N LEU A 95 1.51 21.32 1.14
CA LEU A 95 0.75 20.99 2.35
C LEU A 95 1.64 20.50 3.50
N LEU A 96 2.63 19.65 3.22
CA LEU A 96 3.54 19.17 4.26
C LEU A 96 4.48 20.26 4.76
N LYS A 97 4.81 21.25 3.93
CA LYS A 97 5.56 22.42 4.41
C LYS A 97 4.72 23.29 5.36
N GLU A 98 3.44 23.42 5.07
CA GLU A 98 2.49 24.22 5.86
C GLU A 98 2.14 23.52 7.19
N GLU A 99 1.86 22.21 7.17
CA GLU A 99 1.35 21.49 8.35
C GLU A 99 2.44 20.91 9.27
N ILE A 100 3.53 20.39 8.70
CA ILE A 100 4.59 19.69 9.47
C ILE A 100 5.97 20.36 9.34
N GLY A 101 6.05 21.52 8.68
CA GLY A 101 7.33 22.21 8.48
C GLY A 101 8.35 21.41 7.65
N PHE A 102 7.90 20.55 6.73
CA PHE A 102 8.79 19.64 6.00
C PHE A 102 9.89 20.38 5.22
N THR A 103 11.14 20.22 5.65
CA THR A 103 12.31 20.92 5.08
C THR A 103 12.87 20.28 3.81
N GLY A 104 12.36 19.10 3.43
CA GLY A 104 12.86 18.35 2.29
C GLY A 104 12.49 18.93 0.92
N SER A 105 13.28 18.57 -0.09
CA SER A 105 13.00 18.91 -1.48
C SER A 105 11.92 17.99 -2.08
N ARG A 106 11.35 18.39 -3.22
CA ARG A 106 10.40 17.58 -4.00
C ARG A 106 10.91 16.16 -4.26
N GLU A 107 12.20 15.98 -4.56
CA GLU A 107 12.76 14.67 -4.87
C GLU A 107 12.89 13.80 -3.61
N ILE A 108 13.18 14.40 -2.45
CA ILE A 108 13.21 13.67 -1.16
C ILE A 108 11.81 13.18 -0.83
N LEU A 109 10.79 14.04 -0.96
CA LEU A 109 9.39 13.63 -0.76
C LEU A 109 9.00 12.50 -1.71
N ARG A 110 9.37 12.58 -2.99
CA ARG A 110 9.13 11.51 -3.97
C ARG A 110 9.81 10.19 -3.58
N GLN A 111 11.02 10.24 -3.04
CA GLN A 111 11.72 9.05 -2.55
C GLN A 111 11.01 8.42 -1.35
N HIS A 112 10.55 9.24 -0.40
CA HIS A 112 9.75 8.77 0.74
C HIS A 112 8.43 8.16 0.32
N ILE A 113 7.67 8.81 -0.57
CA ILE A 113 6.42 8.27 -1.15
C ILE A 113 6.68 6.87 -1.75
N LYS A 114 7.76 6.71 -2.52
CA LYS A 114 8.15 5.40 -3.09
C LYS A 114 8.54 4.38 -2.02
N LYS A 115 9.23 4.81 -0.97
CA LYS A 115 9.67 3.96 0.15
C LYS A 115 8.48 3.44 0.96
N ILE A 116 7.45 4.27 1.13
CA ILE A 116 6.17 3.92 1.82
C ILE A 116 5.29 3.01 0.95
N GLY A 117 5.72 2.70 -0.27
CA GLY A 117 5.05 1.74 -1.17
C GLY A 117 4.14 2.40 -2.21
N PHE A 118 3.96 3.73 -2.19
CA PHE A 118 3.18 4.41 -3.20
C PHE A 118 3.90 4.45 -4.55
N ARG A 119 3.17 4.14 -5.62
CA ARG A 119 3.66 4.14 -6.99
C ARG A 119 2.66 4.86 -7.86
N TYR A 120 3.11 5.85 -8.62
CA TYR A 120 2.28 6.47 -9.66
C TYR A 120 2.12 5.50 -10.84
N LYS A 121 0.91 5.03 -11.09
CA LYS A 121 0.57 4.07 -12.14
C LYS A 121 -0.68 4.56 -12.88
N LYS A 122 -0.86 4.14 -14.14
CA LYS A 122 -2.14 4.32 -14.83
C LYS A 122 -3.22 3.54 -14.06
N THR A 123 -4.26 4.23 -13.62
CA THR A 123 -5.40 3.62 -12.93
C THR A 123 -6.21 2.81 -13.93
N LYS A 124 -6.32 1.49 -13.74
CA LYS A 124 -7.22 0.63 -14.53
C LYS A 124 -8.67 0.66 -14.01
N SER A 125 -8.86 0.91 -12.71
CA SER A 125 -10.16 0.98 -12.03
C SER A 125 -10.05 1.80 -10.75
N ASN A 126 -11.10 2.56 -10.41
CA ASN A 126 -11.20 3.35 -9.17
C ASN A 126 -11.12 2.50 -7.90
N ARG A 127 -11.44 1.19 -7.99
CA ARG A 127 -11.40 0.26 -6.84
C ARG A 127 -10.07 0.28 -6.11
N LYS A 128 -8.95 0.35 -6.82
CA LYS A 128 -7.60 0.35 -6.20
C LYS A 128 -7.30 1.60 -5.40
N VAL A 129 -7.98 2.71 -5.68
CA VAL A 129 -7.88 3.94 -4.90
C VAL A 129 -8.78 3.83 -3.67
N LEU A 130 -10.01 3.30 -3.86
CA LEU A 130 -10.97 3.10 -2.77
C LEU A 130 -10.44 2.15 -1.69
N MET A 131 -9.77 1.06 -2.06
CA MET A 131 -9.15 0.12 -1.12
C MET A 131 -8.14 0.74 -0.16
N GLU A 132 -7.63 1.93 -0.49
CA GLU A 132 -6.61 2.61 0.30
C GLU A 132 -7.18 3.77 1.10
N LEU A 133 -8.48 4.05 1.04
CA LEU A 133 -9.08 5.08 1.88
C LEU A 133 -8.87 4.72 3.37
N ASN A 134 -8.72 5.74 4.21
CA ASN A 134 -8.33 5.56 5.61
C ASN A 134 -9.35 4.71 6.38
N ASP A 135 -10.63 4.94 6.15
CA ASP A 135 -11.75 4.16 6.68
C ASP A 135 -11.63 2.70 6.24
N ILE A 136 -11.51 2.43 4.94
CA ILE A 136 -11.42 1.06 4.40
C ILE A 136 -10.16 0.35 4.90
N THR A 137 -9.06 1.08 5.05
CA THR A 137 -7.81 0.56 5.62
C THR A 137 -7.98 0.23 7.11
N ALA A 138 -8.72 1.02 7.88
CA ALA A 138 -9.03 0.72 9.28
C ALA A 138 -9.93 -0.53 9.38
N TRP A 139 -10.96 -0.65 8.54
CA TRP A 139 -11.78 -1.87 8.44
C TRP A 139 -10.94 -3.10 8.10
N ARG A 140 -9.98 -2.95 7.18
CA ARG A 140 -9.02 -4.01 6.85
C ARG A 140 -8.14 -4.38 8.03
N ALA A 141 -7.61 -3.43 8.77
CA ALA A 141 -6.80 -3.69 9.95
C ALA A 141 -7.60 -4.47 11.02
N LEU A 142 -8.84 -4.06 11.30
CA LEU A 142 -9.73 -4.74 12.25
C LEU A 142 -10.04 -6.20 11.83
N TYR A 143 -10.32 -6.41 10.54
CA TYR A 143 -10.51 -7.75 9.99
C TYR A 143 -9.25 -8.60 10.18
N LEU A 144 -8.08 -8.08 9.79
CA LEU A 144 -6.81 -8.79 9.90
C LEU A 144 -6.45 -9.12 11.36
N GLN A 145 -6.75 -8.23 12.30
CA GLN A 145 -6.59 -8.48 13.73
C GLN A 145 -7.53 -9.59 14.23
N THR A 146 -8.76 -9.62 13.74
CA THR A 146 -9.73 -10.68 14.06
C THR A 146 -9.24 -12.05 13.58
N ILE A 147 -8.77 -12.12 12.33
CA ILE A 147 -8.20 -13.34 11.76
C ILE A 147 -6.92 -13.75 12.50
N LYS A 148 -6.03 -12.79 12.81
CA LYS A 148 -4.81 -13.04 13.60
C LYS A 148 -5.13 -13.66 14.95
N ARG A 149 -6.07 -13.09 15.69
CA ARG A 149 -6.50 -13.62 16.98
C ARG A 149 -7.07 -15.03 16.84
N ASN A 150 -7.87 -15.29 15.82
CA ASN A 150 -8.35 -16.65 15.57
C ASN A 150 -7.18 -17.60 15.28
N ASP A 151 -6.23 -17.18 14.46
CA ASP A 151 -5.05 -17.97 14.12
C ASP A 151 -4.09 -18.19 15.30
N GLU A 152 -4.04 -17.30 16.30
CA GLU A 152 -3.11 -17.40 17.43
C GLU A 152 -3.74 -18.05 18.65
N THR A 153 -4.94 -17.60 19.04
CA THR A 153 -5.57 -17.97 20.32
C THR A 153 -6.78 -18.87 20.17
N GLU A 154 -7.74 -18.52 19.31
CA GLU A 154 -9.06 -19.18 19.34
C GLU A 154 -9.09 -20.49 18.55
N LYS A 155 -8.35 -20.55 17.45
CA LYS A 155 -8.21 -21.71 16.54
C LYS A 155 -9.56 -22.26 16.08
N LEU A 156 -10.57 -21.40 15.92
CA LEU A 156 -11.88 -21.81 15.46
C LEU A 156 -11.85 -22.14 13.97
N PRO A 157 -12.64 -23.13 13.50
CA PRO A 157 -12.78 -23.42 12.09
C PRO A 157 -13.38 -22.21 11.36
N VAL A 158 -12.71 -21.78 10.29
CA VAL A 158 -13.16 -20.66 9.47
C VAL A 158 -14.02 -21.20 8.32
N VAL A 159 -15.24 -20.68 8.20
CA VAL A 159 -16.16 -20.98 7.10
C VAL A 159 -16.35 -19.72 6.28
N TYR A 160 -16.02 -19.79 5.00
CA TYR A 160 -16.20 -18.70 4.05
C TYR A 160 -17.57 -18.84 3.37
N LEU A 161 -18.30 -17.73 3.26
CA LEU A 161 -19.60 -17.66 2.61
C LEU A 161 -19.61 -16.49 1.64
N ASP A 162 -20.17 -16.70 0.46
CA ASP A 162 -20.40 -15.64 -0.54
C ASP A 162 -21.38 -16.13 -1.61
N GLU A 163 -21.87 -15.20 -2.40
CA GLU A 163 -22.79 -15.47 -3.51
C GLU A 163 -22.18 -15.02 -4.83
N THR A 164 -22.37 -15.81 -5.88
CA THR A 164 -22.09 -15.36 -7.25
C THR A 164 -23.23 -15.71 -8.18
N TYR A 165 -23.46 -14.82 -9.13
CA TYR A 165 -24.34 -15.09 -10.27
C TYR A 165 -23.61 -15.93 -11.33
N ILE A 166 -24.35 -16.84 -11.95
CA ILE A 166 -23.93 -17.61 -13.12
C ILE A 166 -24.89 -17.26 -14.24
N HIS A 167 -24.39 -16.60 -15.28
CA HIS A 167 -25.19 -16.24 -16.45
C HIS A 167 -25.04 -17.31 -17.53
N SER A 168 -26.11 -17.55 -18.29
CA SER A 168 -26.10 -18.48 -19.44
C SER A 168 -25.01 -18.15 -20.47
N GLY A 169 -24.63 -16.86 -20.57
CA GLY A 169 -23.55 -16.37 -21.42
C GLY A 169 -22.13 -16.55 -20.87
N HIS A 170 -21.90 -17.26 -19.76
CA HIS A 170 -20.55 -17.62 -19.29
C HIS A 170 -19.93 -18.66 -20.25
N THR A 171 -19.42 -18.20 -21.38
CA THR A 171 -18.71 -18.98 -22.40
C THR A 171 -17.24 -18.55 -22.46
N ALA A 172 -16.39 -19.34 -23.14
CA ALA A 172 -14.98 -18.99 -23.34
C ALA A 172 -14.83 -17.55 -23.91
N GLY A 173 -13.79 -16.83 -23.47
CA GLY A 173 -13.62 -15.38 -23.70
C GLY A 173 -13.41 -14.92 -25.15
N LYS A 174 -13.57 -15.83 -26.13
CA LYS A 174 -13.65 -15.54 -27.55
C LYS A 174 -14.73 -16.43 -28.16
N CYS A 175 -15.83 -15.83 -28.60
CA CYS A 175 -16.83 -16.46 -29.46
C CYS A 175 -17.27 -15.44 -30.51
N TRP A 176 -17.86 -15.92 -31.61
CA TRP A 176 -18.42 -15.05 -32.65
C TRP A 176 -19.74 -14.47 -32.14
N GLN A 177 -19.91 -13.15 -32.25
CA GLN A 177 -21.09 -12.42 -31.79
C GLN A 177 -21.50 -11.40 -32.88
N ASP A 178 -22.80 -11.08 -32.92
CA ASP A 178 -23.37 -10.01 -33.74
C ASP A 178 -23.37 -8.68 -32.96
N ASP A 179 -23.29 -7.55 -33.65
CA ASP A 179 -22.87 -6.23 -33.12
C ASP A 179 -23.95 -5.38 -32.42
N ASP A 180 -25.11 -5.95 -32.05
CA ASP A 180 -26.25 -5.15 -31.56
C ASP A 180 -26.68 -5.53 -30.13
N GLU A 181 -26.28 -4.72 -29.12
CA GLU A 181 -27.11 -4.46 -27.94
C GLU A 181 -26.59 -3.27 -27.09
N GLU A 182 -27.47 -2.31 -26.79
CA GLU A 182 -27.19 -1.17 -25.91
C GLU A 182 -27.60 -1.47 -24.44
N GLU A 183 -26.69 -1.20 -23.49
CA GLU A 183 -26.95 -1.31 -22.05
C GLU A 183 -27.21 0.05 -21.38
N TYR A 184 -28.15 0.07 -20.43
CA TYR A 184 -28.38 1.20 -19.53
C TYR A 184 -27.20 1.46 -18.58
N THR A 185 -26.95 2.73 -18.25
CA THR A 185 -25.83 3.08 -17.37
C THR A 185 -26.19 2.96 -15.88
N ARG A 186 -25.50 2.01 -15.22
CA ARG A 186 -25.44 1.73 -13.76
C ARG A 186 -25.39 2.96 -12.81
N PRO A 187 -24.83 4.13 -13.15
CA PRO A 187 -24.69 5.26 -12.23
C PRO A 187 -26.02 5.91 -11.80
N GLN A 188 -27.03 5.92 -12.67
CA GLN A 188 -28.31 6.61 -12.39
C GLN A 188 -29.16 5.87 -11.36
N LEU A 189 -29.14 4.53 -11.40
CA LEU A 189 -29.85 3.68 -10.44
C LEU A 189 -29.21 3.73 -9.05
N LEU A 190 -27.88 3.95 -8.97
CA LEU A 190 -27.15 3.99 -7.71
C LEU A 190 -27.43 5.25 -6.89
N GLU A 191 -27.70 6.38 -7.56
CA GLU A 191 -27.91 7.68 -6.92
C GLU A 191 -29.23 7.74 -6.12
N ILE A 192 -30.26 7.01 -6.58
CA ILE A 192 -31.57 6.93 -5.92
C ILE A 192 -31.49 6.03 -4.68
N VAL A 193 -30.79 4.90 -4.77
CA VAL A 193 -30.67 3.91 -3.68
C VAL A 193 -29.87 4.46 -2.50
N ASN A 194 -28.81 5.23 -2.76
CA ASN A 194 -27.95 5.76 -1.69
C ASN A 194 -28.62 6.81 -0.79
N ARG A 195 -29.70 7.46 -1.24
CA ARG A 195 -30.36 8.55 -0.48
C ARG A 195 -31.24 8.06 0.68
N TYR A 196 -31.65 6.78 0.66
CA TYR A 196 -32.65 6.25 1.59
C TYR A 196 -32.23 4.93 2.25
N LYS A 197 -30.97 4.51 2.12
CA LYS A 197 -30.54 3.20 2.63
C LYS A 197 -30.29 3.27 4.14
N PRO A 198 -31.14 2.67 4.99
CA PRO A 198 -30.86 2.57 6.42
C PRO A 198 -29.64 1.68 6.66
N GLU A 199 -29.09 1.75 7.87
CA GLU A 199 -28.06 0.80 8.26
C GLU A 199 -28.60 -0.64 8.18
N PRO A 200 -27.92 -1.54 7.47
CA PRO A 200 -28.43 -2.88 7.24
C PRO A 200 -28.36 -3.71 8.52
N VAL A 201 -29.52 -4.11 9.03
CA VAL A 201 -29.62 -5.15 10.06
C VAL A 201 -29.74 -6.51 9.37
N TYR A 202 -28.68 -7.31 9.43
CA TYR A 202 -28.67 -8.63 8.80
C TYR A 202 -29.32 -9.65 9.72
N ALA A 203 -30.50 -10.15 9.36
CA ALA A 203 -31.18 -11.22 10.10
C ALA A 203 -30.29 -12.47 10.31
N VAL A 204 -29.43 -12.75 9.33
CA VAL A 204 -28.45 -13.85 9.38
C VAL A 204 -27.48 -13.67 10.55
N ASP A 205 -27.09 -12.43 10.86
CA ASP A 205 -26.14 -12.17 11.95
C ASP A 205 -26.74 -12.51 13.32
N ALA A 206 -28.03 -12.21 13.50
CA ALA A 206 -28.76 -12.58 14.72
C ALA A 206 -28.88 -14.09 14.87
N ILE A 207 -29.15 -14.82 13.78
CA ILE A 207 -29.26 -16.28 13.77
C ILE A 207 -27.91 -16.92 14.12
N LEU A 208 -26.85 -16.54 13.41
CA LEU A 208 -25.51 -17.09 13.62
C LEU A 208 -24.99 -16.79 15.03
N LYS A 209 -25.23 -15.58 15.54
CA LYS A 209 -24.88 -15.21 16.90
C LYS A 209 -25.67 -16.02 17.93
N GLY A 210 -26.96 -16.28 17.69
CA GLY A 210 -27.79 -17.15 18.53
C GLY A 210 -27.30 -18.59 18.59
N LEU A 211 -26.62 -19.06 17.55
CA LEU A 211 -25.99 -20.38 17.48
C LEU A 211 -24.54 -20.40 18.02
N GLY A 212 -24.04 -19.27 18.56
CA GLY A 212 -22.70 -19.16 19.09
C GLY A 212 -21.60 -19.02 18.03
N HIS A 213 -21.96 -18.76 16.76
CA HIS A 213 -20.99 -18.48 15.72
C HIS A 213 -20.46 -17.05 15.80
N LYS A 214 -19.16 -16.91 15.60
CA LYS A 214 -18.50 -15.62 15.48
C LYS A 214 -18.47 -15.18 14.04
N ILE A 215 -18.89 -13.94 13.78
CA ILE A 215 -19.02 -13.39 12.44
C ILE A 215 -17.87 -12.42 12.19
N SER A 216 -17.21 -12.55 11.04
CA SER A 216 -16.24 -11.59 10.53
C SER A 216 -16.66 -11.18 9.12
N ARG A 217 -16.85 -9.88 8.89
CA ARG A 217 -17.21 -9.34 7.57
C ARG A 217 -15.94 -8.93 6.85
N LEU A 218 -15.89 -9.24 5.55
CA LEU A 218 -14.79 -8.79 4.70
C LEU A 218 -14.79 -7.26 4.60
N PRO A 219 -13.61 -6.63 4.61
CA PRO A 219 -13.51 -5.20 4.37
C PRO A 219 -14.05 -4.83 2.99
N PRO A 220 -14.64 -3.63 2.82
CA PRO A 220 -15.11 -3.18 1.51
C PRO A 220 -14.01 -3.23 0.45
N TYR A 221 -14.34 -3.67 -0.76
CA TYR A 221 -13.40 -3.81 -1.89
C TYR A 221 -12.27 -4.83 -1.70
N HIS A 222 -12.33 -5.68 -0.67
CA HIS A 222 -11.33 -6.70 -0.36
C HIS A 222 -11.80 -8.14 -0.63
N CYS A 223 -12.40 -8.39 -1.81
CA CYS A 223 -12.73 -9.76 -2.23
C CYS A 223 -11.48 -10.65 -2.41
N ASP A 224 -10.28 -10.06 -2.49
CA ASP A 224 -8.99 -10.76 -2.49
C ASP A 224 -8.65 -11.42 -1.15
N LEU A 225 -9.35 -11.06 -0.07
CA LEU A 225 -9.27 -11.71 1.24
C LEU A 225 -10.27 -12.86 1.41
N ASN A 226 -11.02 -13.21 0.36
CA ASN A 226 -11.97 -14.31 0.37
C ASN A 226 -11.54 -15.41 -0.60
N PRO A 227 -11.11 -16.59 -0.12
CA PRO A 227 -10.66 -17.67 -1.02
C PRO A 227 -11.81 -18.20 -1.89
N ILE A 228 -13.07 -18.03 -1.46
CA ILE A 228 -14.24 -18.50 -2.21
C ILE A 228 -14.37 -17.81 -3.58
N GLU A 229 -13.89 -16.57 -3.71
CA GLU A 229 -13.89 -15.83 -4.98
C GLU A 229 -12.98 -16.49 -6.02
N MET A 230 -11.89 -17.10 -5.57
CA MET A 230 -10.99 -17.86 -6.43
C MET A 230 -11.64 -19.18 -6.85
N ILE A 231 -12.36 -19.84 -5.93
CA ILE A 231 -13.12 -21.05 -6.24
C ILE A 231 -14.25 -20.76 -7.23
N TRP A 232 -14.94 -19.63 -7.08
CA TRP A 232 -15.92 -19.18 -8.05
C TRP A 232 -15.29 -18.99 -9.43
N ALA A 233 -14.09 -18.42 -9.51
CA ALA A 233 -13.38 -18.29 -10.76
C ALA A 233 -13.02 -19.65 -11.37
N SER A 234 -12.49 -20.59 -10.58
CA SER A 234 -12.16 -21.95 -11.03
C SER A 234 -13.40 -22.70 -11.53
N MET A 235 -14.50 -22.66 -10.78
CA MET A 235 -15.77 -23.28 -11.15
C MET A 235 -16.31 -22.65 -12.45
N LYS A 236 -16.37 -21.32 -12.54
CA LYS A 236 -16.86 -20.63 -13.74
C LYS A 236 -16.02 -20.96 -14.97
N HIS A 237 -14.70 -21.10 -14.81
CA HIS A 237 -13.82 -21.50 -15.90
C HIS A 237 -14.17 -22.90 -16.41
N LYS A 238 -14.30 -23.88 -15.51
CA LYS A 238 -14.70 -25.25 -15.83
C LYS A 238 -16.09 -25.30 -16.50
N VAL A 239 -17.05 -24.52 -16.02
CA VAL A 239 -18.38 -24.41 -16.66
C VAL A 239 -18.24 -23.81 -18.07
N ALA A 240 -17.46 -22.75 -18.23
CA ALA A 240 -17.29 -22.08 -19.54
C ALA A 240 -16.65 -22.99 -20.60
N GLU A 241 -15.81 -23.95 -20.21
CA GLU A 241 -15.22 -24.94 -21.12
C GLU A 241 -16.26 -25.91 -21.71
N VAL A 242 -17.33 -26.21 -20.96
CA VAL A 242 -18.35 -27.21 -21.35
C VAL A 242 -19.68 -26.59 -21.79
N ASN A 243 -19.89 -25.29 -21.55
CA ASN A 243 -21.16 -24.59 -21.78
C ASN A 243 -21.44 -24.24 -23.26
N ILE A 244 -20.50 -24.45 -24.18
CA ILE A 244 -20.67 -24.04 -25.57
C ILE A 244 -21.84 -24.81 -26.23
N GLY A 245 -22.91 -24.08 -26.61
CA GLY A 245 -24.08 -24.62 -27.29
C GLY A 245 -25.04 -25.42 -26.41
N LYS A 246 -24.87 -25.40 -25.08
CA LYS A 246 -25.75 -26.14 -24.16
C LYS A 246 -26.97 -25.32 -23.73
N PRO A 247 -28.13 -25.96 -23.55
CA PRO A 247 -29.33 -25.28 -23.07
C PRO A 247 -29.21 -24.91 -21.59
N ALA A 248 -29.83 -23.80 -21.21
CA ALA A 248 -29.72 -23.24 -19.85
C ALA A 248 -30.24 -24.19 -18.74
N ASN A 249 -31.14 -25.12 -19.07
CA ASN A 249 -31.66 -26.11 -18.11
C ASN A 249 -30.60 -27.11 -17.61
N GLN A 250 -29.49 -27.27 -18.33
CA GLN A 250 -28.36 -28.11 -17.90
C GLN A 250 -27.35 -27.37 -17.02
N MET A 251 -27.54 -26.05 -16.78
CA MET A 251 -26.65 -25.25 -15.93
C MET A 251 -26.45 -25.85 -14.54
N PRO A 252 -27.50 -26.24 -13.78
CA PRO A 252 -27.32 -26.73 -12.42
C PRO A 252 -26.43 -27.97 -12.33
N GLU A 253 -26.61 -28.92 -13.27
CA GLU A 253 -25.82 -30.15 -13.34
C GLU A 253 -24.35 -29.85 -13.65
N MET A 254 -24.09 -28.98 -14.63
CA MET A 254 -22.72 -28.58 -14.98
C MET A 254 -22.00 -27.85 -13.85
N VAL A 255 -22.72 -27.00 -13.12
CA VAL A 255 -22.17 -26.30 -11.95
C VAL A 255 -21.82 -27.29 -10.86
N GLN A 256 -22.70 -28.25 -10.57
CA GLN A 256 -22.46 -29.28 -9.57
C GLN A 256 -21.26 -30.17 -9.94
N GLU A 257 -21.16 -30.58 -11.20
CA GLU A 257 -20.04 -31.37 -11.71
C GLU A 257 -18.73 -30.58 -11.65
N ALA A 258 -18.76 -29.30 -12.06
CA ALA A 258 -17.61 -28.42 -11.97
C ALA A 258 -17.11 -28.28 -10.53
N PHE A 259 -18.01 -28.11 -9.56
CA PHE A 259 -17.67 -28.08 -8.14
C PHE A 259 -17.06 -29.38 -7.62
N ASN A 260 -17.70 -30.51 -7.94
CA ASN A 260 -17.21 -31.83 -7.52
C ASN A 260 -15.82 -32.15 -8.12
N SER A 261 -15.48 -31.53 -9.25
CA SER A 261 -14.17 -31.68 -9.88
C SER A 261 -13.06 -30.82 -9.26
N ILE A 262 -13.37 -29.91 -8.33
CA ILE A 262 -12.36 -29.07 -7.66
C ILE A 262 -11.78 -29.86 -6.48
N PRO A 263 -10.48 -30.23 -6.52
CA PRO A 263 -9.88 -31.02 -5.46
C PRO A 263 -9.66 -30.18 -4.20
N VAL A 264 -9.59 -30.86 -3.05
CA VAL A 264 -9.31 -30.25 -1.74
C VAL A 264 -7.96 -29.50 -1.75
N GLU A 265 -6.97 -29.97 -2.52
CA GLU A 265 -5.68 -29.28 -2.61
C GLU A 265 -5.77 -27.92 -3.31
N GLU A 266 -6.68 -27.76 -4.27
CA GLU A 266 -6.92 -26.45 -4.89
C GLU A 266 -7.48 -25.46 -3.87
N TRP A 267 -8.44 -25.88 -3.04
CA TRP A 267 -8.93 -25.10 -1.91
C TRP A 267 -7.81 -24.70 -0.94
N ARG A 268 -6.93 -25.64 -0.57
CA ARG A 268 -5.79 -25.33 0.31
C ARG A 268 -4.85 -24.30 -0.31
N ASN A 269 -4.59 -24.40 -1.61
CA ASN A 269 -3.75 -23.45 -2.32
C ASN A 269 -4.38 -22.04 -2.35
N HIS A 270 -5.69 -21.93 -2.55
CA HIS A 270 -6.39 -20.65 -2.49
C HIS A 270 -6.39 -20.04 -1.08
N CYS A 271 -6.64 -20.85 -0.04
CA CYS A 271 -6.51 -20.38 1.34
C CYS A 271 -5.08 -19.92 1.66
N ALA A 272 -4.05 -20.64 1.19
CA ALA A 272 -2.66 -20.23 1.37
C ALA A 272 -2.34 -18.93 0.62
N HIS A 273 -2.92 -18.72 -0.56
CA HIS A 273 -2.79 -17.48 -1.31
C HIS A 273 -3.40 -16.29 -0.55
N VAL A 274 -4.59 -16.46 0.02
CA VAL A 274 -5.24 -15.43 0.85
C VAL A 274 -4.38 -15.08 2.06
N LYS A 275 -3.82 -16.07 2.76
CA LYS A 275 -2.89 -15.82 3.89
C LYS A 275 -1.68 -14.99 3.48
N LYS A 276 -1.18 -15.15 2.26
CA LYS A 276 -0.10 -14.30 1.74
C LYS A 276 -0.57 -12.85 1.56
N HIS A 277 -1.76 -12.63 1.03
CA HIS A 277 -2.33 -11.29 0.93
C HIS A 277 -2.58 -10.65 2.30
N GLU A 278 -3.07 -11.43 3.27
CA GLU A 278 -3.20 -10.97 4.66
C GLU A 278 -1.87 -10.47 5.21
N GLU A 279 -0.77 -11.21 5.01
CA GLU A 279 0.55 -10.79 5.46
C GLU A 279 1.07 -9.54 4.73
N GLU A 280 0.83 -9.45 3.41
CA GLU A 280 1.17 -8.25 2.62
C GLU A 280 0.45 -7.01 3.15
N TYR A 281 -0.85 -7.12 3.47
CA TYR A 281 -1.62 -6.03 4.06
C TYR A 281 -1.17 -5.71 5.48
N ARG A 282 -0.87 -6.70 6.33
CA ARG A 282 -0.33 -6.48 7.69
C ARG A 282 0.98 -5.72 7.65
N SER A 283 1.91 -6.13 6.79
CA SER A 283 3.18 -5.42 6.63
C SER A 283 3.00 -3.97 6.18
N LYS A 284 2.02 -3.73 5.30
CA LYS A 284 1.70 -2.40 4.78
C LYS A 284 1.00 -1.50 5.79
N ASP A 285 0.10 -2.09 6.59
CA ASP A 285 -0.81 -1.42 7.51
C ASP A 285 -0.30 -1.39 8.95
N GLY A 286 0.82 -2.04 9.26
CA GLY A 286 1.38 -2.12 10.61
C GLY A 286 1.76 -0.79 11.27
N TYR A 287 1.66 0.33 10.55
CA TYR A 287 1.74 1.68 11.14
C TYR A 287 0.49 2.06 11.94
N LEU A 288 -0.65 1.39 11.70
CA LEU A 288 -1.89 1.56 12.46
C LEU A 288 -1.85 0.87 13.82
N ASP A 289 -0.95 -0.10 13.99
CA ASP A 289 -0.74 -0.81 15.26
C ASP A 289 0.15 -0.02 16.25
N ALA A 290 0.66 1.15 15.85
CA ALA A 290 1.45 2.00 16.73
C ALA A 290 0.54 2.70 17.75
N PRO A 291 0.82 2.62 19.07
CA PRO A 291 0.04 3.34 20.07
C PRO A 291 0.13 4.84 19.81
N PHE A 292 -1.03 5.49 19.66
CA PHE A 292 -1.11 6.93 19.61
C PHE A 292 -1.13 7.46 21.05
N ILE A 293 -0.20 8.35 21.39
CA ILE A 293 -0.27 9.12 22.63
C ILE A 293 -1.35 10.19 22.39
N VAL A 294 -2.53 10.03 23.00
CA VAL A 294 -3.46 11.15 23.14
C VAL A 294 -2.91 11.99 24.27
N GLU A 295 -2.21 13.07 23.93
CA GLU A 295 -1.85 14.09 24.90
C GLU A 295 -3.14 14.85 25.25
N LEU A 296 -3.87 14.31 26.23
CA LEU A 296 -4.94 15.04 26.90
C LEU A 296 -4.26 16.25 27.54
N CYS A 297 -4.45 17.44 26.97
CA CYS A 297 -4.14 18.68 27.65
C CYS A 297 -4.94 18.70 28.95
N SER A 298 -4.32 18.26 30.05
CA SER A 298 -4.84 18.48 31.38
C SER A 298 -4.64 19.95 31.70
N GLU A 299 -5.65 20.76 31.45
CA GLU A 299 -5.71 22.10 32.04
C GLU A 299 -5.94 21.95 33.54
N SER A 300 -4.91 22.30 34.32
CA SER A 300 -4.93 22.69 35.75
C SER A 300 -3.47 23.02 36.10
N GLU A 301 -3.08 24.17 36.65
CA GLU A 301 -3.78 25.11 37.54
C GLU A 301 -3.33 26.58 37.33
N GLU A 302 -4.30 27.46 37.55
CA GLU A 302 -4.26 28.78 38.21
C GLU A 302 -3.09 29.76 37.98
N SER A 303 -3.42 30.90 37.34
CA SER A 303 -2.95 32.22 37.79
C SER A 303 -4.03 33.26 37.49
N SER A 304 -4.52 33.90 38.54
CA SER A 304 -5.41 35.06 38.51
C SER A 304 -4.84 36.20 37.65
N ASP A 305 -5.71 36.90 36.92
CA ASP A 305 -5.92 38.34 37.07
C ASP A 305 -7.11 38.82 36.21
N GLU A 306 -7.88 39.74 36.81
CA GLU A 306 -9.08 40.40 36.31
C GLU A 306 -8.78 41.34 35.12
N ASP A 307 -9.60 41.37 34.06
CA ASP A 307 -10.60 42.44 33.82
C ASP A 307 -11.20 42.47 32.39
N SER A 308 -12.51 42.73 32.35
CA SER A 308 -13.32 43.41 31.30
C SER A 308 -13.69 42.79 29.92
N GLN A 309 -14.97 42.38 29.84
CA GLN A 309 -16.04 42.72 28.85
C GLN A 309 -15.77 42.69 27.32
N ASP A 310 -16.41 41.77 26.59
CA ASP A 310 -17.70 41.91 25.86
C ASP A 310 -17.78 41.06 24.58
N GLU A 311 -19.01 40.66 24.25
CA GLU A 311 -19.47 39.55 23.41
C GLU A 311 -19.24 39.65 21.88
N SER A 312 -19.12 38.49 21.22
CA SER A 312 -20.13 38.06 20.22
C SER A 312 -19.90 36.61 19.77
N ASP A 313 -20.95 35.81 19.91
CA ASP A 313 -21.09 34.40 19.55
C ASP A 313 -21.04 34.13 18.04
N GLU A 314 -20.31 33.09 17.61
CA GLU A 314 -20.74 32.22 16.52
C GLU A 314 -20.49 30.74 16.88
N GLU A 315 -21.59 30.03 17.05
CA GLU A 315 -21.71 28.65 17.51
C GLU A 315 -21.35 27.67 16.36
N PHE A 316 -20.16 27.06 16.41
CA PHE A 316 -19.79 25.96 15.51
C PHE A 316 -20.15 24.63 16.18
N ASN A 317 -21.19 23.95 15.67
CA ASN A 317 -21.62 22.65 16.17
C ASN A 317 -20.50 21.61 16.06
N SER A 318 -19.98 21.24 17.23
CA SER A 318 -18.99 20.20 17.47
C SER A 318 -19.46 18.83 17.01
N ILE A 319 -18.57 18.12 16.32
CA ILE A 319 -18.67 16.69 16.00
C ILE A 319 -18.40 15.92 17.30
N GLU A 320 -19.39 15.18 17.80
CA GLU A 320 -19.20 14.26 18.93
C GLU A 320 -18.23 13.12 18.55
N PRO A 321 -17.24 12.80 19.40
CA PRO A 321 -16.38 11.64 19.20
C PRO A 321 -17.16 10.34 19.43
N LEU A 322 -17.07 9.42 18.46
CA LEU A 322 -17.57 8.04 18.55
C LEU A 322 -17.10 7.38 19.85
N ALA A 323 -18.05 7.12 20.75
CA ALA A 323 -17.82 6.38 21.97
C ALA A 323 -17.19 5.01 21.67
N ILE A 324 -16.03 4.78 22.26
CA ILE A 324 -15.38 3.47 22.33
C ILE A 324 -16.26 2.58 23.21
N VAL A 325 -17.12 1.78 22.59
CA VAL A 325 -17.85 0.74 23.33
C VAL A 325 -16.94 -0.49 23.45
N HIS A 326 -16.14 -0.53 24.51
CA HIS A 326 -15.64 -1.78 25.05
C HIS A 326 -16.84 -2.55 25.63
N ALA A 327 -17.47 -3.39 24.81
CA ALA A 327 -18.53 -4.28 25.27
C ALA A 327 -17.94 -5.58 25.84
N GLU A 328 -17.31 -5.47 27.02
CA GLU A 328 -17.40 -6.52 28.02
C GLU A 328 -17.99 -5.86 29.27
N HIS A 329 -19.17 -6.31 29.70
CA HIS A 329 -19.46 -6.77 31.06
C HIS A 329 -20.97 -6.95 31.27
N ASN A 330 -21.29 -8.14 31.77
CA ASN A 330 -22.50 -8.54 32.46
C ASN A 330 -23.24 -7.41 33.17
N TYR A 331 -24.57 -7.36 33.03
CA TYR A 331 -25.47 -7.32 34.19
C TYR A 331 -26.80 -8.02 33.88
N SER A 332 -27.11 -9.03 34.69
CA SER A 332 -28.48 -9.46 34.95
C SER A 332 -29.27 -8.32 35.56
N LYS A 333 -30.53 -8.15 35.14
CA LYS A 333 -31.63 -8.00 36.10
C LYS A 333 -32.93 -8.54 35.51
N LYS A 334 -33.62 -9.23 36.41
CA LYS A 334 -34.80 -10.08 36.26
C LYS A 334 -36.08 -9.24 36.21
N ILE A 335 -37.05 -9.87 35.52
CA ILE A 335 -38.51 -9.64 35.43
C ILE A 335 -38.92 -8.40 34.63
#